data_AF-A0AAN6GS34-F1
#
_entry.id   AF-A0AAN6GS34-F1
#
_cell.length_a   1.000
_cell.length_b   1.000
_cell.length_c   1.000
_cell.angle_alpha   90.00
_cell.angle_beta   90.00
_cell.angle_gamma   90.00
#
_symmetry.space_group_name_H-M   'P 1'
#
loop_
_entity.id
_entity.type
_entity.pdbx_description
1 polymer ?
#
loop_
_entity_poly.entity_id
_entity_poly.type
_entity_poly.pdbx_seq_one_letter_code
_entity_poly.pdbx_strand_id
1 'polypeptide(L)'
;MASTKRSLTVRLAETAAQYWHLGMTSFGGPGVHVVILRRKFVDRLKWVDSSVFIDLFTLGNALPGPGSTQLAFSIAIVRNGSLAGLLAFLLWSLPGAFGMSALGVGVRKLPDQLPPIVLALLTGLNAAAVGLIALAAYQLALNCITDHFTRLILLTSASFGICYHAPWMYPVLIFSGGIITLLWDSRQVMLKPVKAALDKKQTRNNDADREQPQSEAGTLPVEDIELSALPASSNPINDTSVLPGNASTKSGVSTRQRHVGTSDSGGYTQPLSPPGSPARALGAVNQSEIEAPVEDEEDVKLMLLPQKYAVSILIFFLTFVVTVIVVRAKLNVVPRAFDFFTNMVIAGLIIFGGGPVVVPLLRSYVVQTGWVSDRDFLLGFAILQAAPGPNFNYAAFLGILAVNQNPALGAFLGWLGIFSPGLILKFAVLPYYSRWRKHQAVRSVLRGLNAAASGLVFSATYQLYIVGYIYQSAAGERDQKTQSGSLTADPFWTVVVAGSFVATQYFSSPPWLSIGAGAVAGLAWYGVQMS
;
A
#
# COMPACT_ATOMS: atom_id res chain seq x y z
N MET A 1 -18.77 -15.20 -25.51
CA MET A 1 -18.86 -14.20 -26.63
C MET A 1 -19.91 -13.09 -26.36
N ALA A 2 -20.23 -12.80 -25.08
CA ALA A 2 -21.46 -12.10 -24.71
C ALA A 2 -21.34 -10.59 -24.35
N SER A 3 -20.16 -10.07 -23.99
CA SER A 3 -20.02 -8.65 -23.59
C SER A 3 -20.03 -7.68 -24.79
N THR A 4 -19.39 -8.03 -25.91
CA THR A 4 -19.27 -7.17 -27.11
C THR A 4 -20.55 -7.04 -27.94
N LYS A 5 -21.60 -7.85 -27.67
CA LYS A 5 -22.89 -7.77 -28.38
C LYS A 5 -23.87 -6.76 -27.77
N ARG A 6 -23.62 -6.24 -26.56
CA ARG A 6 -24.52 -5.27 -25.91
C ARG A 6 -24.32 -3.88 -26.52
N SER A 7 -25.42 -3.21 -26.85
CA SER A 7 -25.42 -1.79 -27.25
C SER A 7 -24.66 -0.94 -26.22
N LEU A 8 -23.95 0.09 -26.70
CA LEU A 8 -23.23 1.03 -25.85
C LEU A 8 -24.15 1.65 -24.78
N THR A 9 -25.39 1.99 -25.15
CA THR A 9 -26.37 2.58 -24.23
C THR A 9 -26.69 1.63 -23.07
N VAL A 10 -26.85 0.34 -23.35
CA VAL A 10 -27.13 -0.68 -22.32
C VAL A 10 -25.95 -0.81 -21.35
N ARG A 11 -24.72 -0.80 -21.88
CA ARG A 11 -23.50 -0.86 -21.07
C ARG A 11 -23.34 0.37 -20.17
N LEU A 12 -23.62 1.56 -20.70
CA LEU A 12 -23.56 2.80 -19.93
C LEU A 12 -24.67 2.85 -18.87
N ALA A 13 -25.89 2.41 -19.19
CA ALA A 13 -26.99 2.32 -18.25
C ALA A 13 -26.70 1.31 -17.12
N GLU A 14 -26.12 0.14 -17.45
CA GLU A 14 -25.67 -0.85 -16.46
C GLU A 14 -24.59 -0.26 -15.54
N THR A 15 -23.60 0.44 -16.09
CA THR A 15 -22.60 1.16 -15.28
C THR A 15 -23.24 2.22 -14.40
N ALA A 16 -24.15 3.03 -14.93
CA ALA A 16 -24.83 4.06 -14.14
C ALA A 16 -25.60 3.47 -12.97
N ALA A 17 -26.42 2.45 -13.23
CA ALA A 17 -27.22 1.75 -12.22
C ALA A 17 -26.35 1.14 -11.10
N GLN A 18 -25.17 0.62 -11.44
CA GLN A 18 -24.28 0.03 -10.45
C GLN A 18 -23.38 1.04 -9.74
N TYR A 19 -23.02 2.18 -10.35
CA TYR A 19 -22.07 3.13 -9.75
C TYR A 19 -22.69 4.33 -9.04
N TRP A 20 -23.93 4.74 -9.37
CA TRP A 20 -24.48 6.04 -8.93
C TRP A 20 -24.42 6.28 -7.42
N HIS A 21 -24.71 5.27 -6.60
CA HIS A 21 -24.73 5.40 -5.14
C HIS A 21 -23.34 5.26 -4.52
N LEU A 22 -22.37 4.66 -5.22
CA LEU A 22 -21.07 4.36 -4.63
C LEU A 22 -20.33 5.62 -4.18
N GLY A 23 -20.44 6.73 -4.92
CA GLY A 23 -19.84 8.00 -4.53
C GLY A 23 -20.46 8.64 -3.28
N MET A 24 -21.68 8.25 -2.91
CA MET A 24 -22.41 8.75 -1.73
C MET A 24 -22.38 7.80 -0.55
N THR A 25 -22.18 6.49 -0.78
CA THR A 25 -22.27 5.46 0.27
C THR A 25 -20.93 4.82 0.63
N SER A 26 -19.86 5.07 -0.13
CA SER A 26 -18.55 4.46 0.15
C SER A 26 -17.80 5.28 1.19
N PHE A 27 -18.09 5.04 2.47
CA PHE A 27 -17.37 5.62 3.59
C PHE A 27 -16.16 4.76 3.97
N GLY A 28 -15.19 5.35 4.66
CA GLY A 28 -14.09 4.61 5.29
C GLY A 28 -12.79 4.54 4.49
N GLY A 29 -12.63 5.35 3.45
CA GLY A 29 -11.37 5.51 2.75
C GLY A 29 -10.94 4.28 1.92
N PRO A 30 -9.70 4.27 1.40
CA PRO A 30 -9.31 3.36 0.32
C PRO A 30 -9.37 1.88 0.66
N GLY A 31 -8.97 1.48 1.88
CA GLY A 31 -9.00 0.08 2.29
C GLY A 31 -10.42 -0.47 2.27
N VAL A 32 -11.37 0.32 2.80
CA VAL A 32 -12.80 -0.02 2.79
C VAL A 32 -13.35 0.02 1.36
N HIS A 33 -12.96 0.98 0.53
CA HIS A 33 -13.38 1.04 -0.87
C HIS A 33 -13.00 -0.24 -1.64
N VAL A 34 -11.80 -0.77 -1.44
CA VAL A 34 -11.37 -2.02 -2.08
C VAL A 34 -12.27 -3.18 -1.65
N VAL A 35 -12.62 -3.28 -0.36
CA VAL A 35 -13.55 -4.30 0.15
C VAL A 35 -14.95 -4.13 -0.43
N ILE A 36 -15.47 -2.90 -0.48
CA ILE A 36 -16.78 -2.59 -1.08
C ILE A 36 -16.80 -3.00 -2.56
N LEU A 37 -15.77 -2.61 -3.32
CA LEU A 37 -15.65 -2.93 -4.74
C LEU A 37 -15.51 -4.44 -4.97
N ARG A 38 -14.76 -5.16 -4.12
CA ARG A 38 -14.62 -6.63 -4.20
C ARG A 38 -15.97 -7.31 -3.95
N ARG A 39 -16.61 -7.02 -2.81
CA ARG A 39 -17.92 -7.60 -2.46
C ARG A 39 -18.96 -7.37 -3.54
N LYS A 40 -18.93 -6.19 -4.17
CA LYS A 40 -19.90 -5.84 -5.20
C LYS A 40 -19.58 -6.45 -6.55
N PHE A 41 -18.38 -6.24 -7.08
CA PHE A 41 -18.04 -6.57 -8.47
C PHE A 41 -17.45 -7.97 -8.64
N VAL A 42 -16.93 -8.58 -7.58
CA VAL A 42 -16.48 -9.98 -7.58
C VAL A 42 -17.58 -10.87 -7.02
N ASP A 43 -17.94 -10.68 -5.74
CA ASP A 43 -18.76 -11.67 -5.03
C ASP A 43 -20.24 -11.62 -5.46
N ARG A 44 -20.84 -10.42 -5.55
CA ARG A 44 -22.28 -10.25 -5.87
C ARG A 44 -22.58 -10.24 -7.36
N LEU A 45 -21.95 -9.31 -8.10
CA LEU A 45 -22.26 -9.10 -9.52
C LEU A 45 -21.47 -10.00 -10.47
N LYS A 46 -20.37 -10.61 -9.99
CA LYS A 46 -19.45 -11.43 -10.81
C LYS A 46 -19.06 -10.75 -12.13
N TRP A 47 -18.76 -9.46 -12.06
CA TRP A 47 -18.29 -8.68 -13.22
C TRP A 47 -16.85 -9.01 -13.59
N VAL A 48 -16.04 -9.34 -12.58
CA VAL A 48 -14.63 -9.72 -12.71
C VAL A 48 -14.30 -10.81 -11.70
N ASP A 49 -13.44 -11.74 -12.08
CA ASP A 49 -12.99 -12.80 -11.18
C ASP A 49 -11.98 -12.29 -10.15
N SER A 50 -11.73 -13.10 -9.12
CA SER A 50 -10.79 -12.74 -8.04
C SER A 50 -9.38 -12.45 -8.55
N SER A 51 -8.91 -13.21 -9.56
CA SER A 51 -7.60 -13.01 -10.19
C SER A 51 -7.51 -11.66 -10.91
N VAL A 52 -8.50 -11.35 -11.75
CA VAL A 52 -8.61 -10.07 -12.48
C VAL A 52 -8.73 -8.91 -11.50
N PHE A 53 -9.51 -9.04 -10.43
CA PHE A 53 -9.64 -8.01 -9.41
C PHE A 53 -8.30 -7.70 -8.74
N ILE A 54 -7.56 -8.73 -8.31
CA ILE A 54 -6.23 -8.59 -7.70
C ILE A 54 -5.26 -7.96 -8.69
N ASP A 55 -5.34 -8.31 -9.96
CA ASP A 55 -4.54 -7.72 -11.04
C ASP A 55 -4.81 -6.23 -11.23
N LEU A 56 -6.09 -5.84 -11.29
CA LEU A 56 -6.49 -4.44 -11.41
C LEU A 56 -6.08 -3.62 -10.20
N PHE A 57 -6.19 -4.19 -9.01
CA PHE A 57 -5.77 -3.59 -7.75
C PHE A 57 -4.25 -3.43 -7.68
N THR A 58 -3.50 -4.48 -8.01
CA THR A 58 -2.02 -4.46 -8.06
C THR A 58 -1.53 -3.40 -9.03
N LEU A 59 -2.10 -3.35 -10.23
CA LEU A 59 -1.79 -2.31 -11.20
C LEU A 59 -2.17 -0.91 -10.68
N GLY A 60 -3.23 -0.80 -9.87
CA GLY A 60 -3.69 0.47 -9.30
C GLY A 60 -2.78 1.01 -8.20
N ASN A 61 -2.10 0.12 -7.47
CA ASN A 61 -1.09 0.52 -6.49
C ASN A 61 0.28 0.76 -7.13
N ALA A 62 0.55 0.10 -8.27
CA ALA A 62 1.79 0.24 -9.02
C ALA A 62 1.90 1.56 -9.80
N LEU A 63 0.78 2.10 -10.25
CA LEU A 63 0.75 3.34 -11.04
C LEU A 63 0.44 4.54 -10.14
N PRO A 64 0.97 5.72 -10.47
CA PRO A 64 0.59 6.92 -9.77
C PRO A 64 -0.90 7.22 -9.97
N GLY A 65 -1.56 7.65 -8.90
CA GLY A 65 -2.93 8.08 -8.82
C GLY A 65 -3.73 7.40 -7.69
N PRO A 66 -4.96 7.86 -7.44
CA PRO A 66 -5.83 7.31 -6.40
C PRO A 66 -6.19 5.83 -6.60
N GLY A 67 -5.54 4.92 -5.87
CA GLY A 67 -5.67 3.47 -6.07
C GLY A 67 -7.11 2.92 -6.10
N SER A 68 -7.97 3.31 -5.15
CA SER A 68 -9.38 2.87 -5.14
C SER A 68 -10.20 3.41 -6.31
N THR A 69 -9.91 4.63 -6.76
CA THR A 69 -10.57 5.24 -7.92
C THR A 69 -10.09 4.59 -9.21
N GLN A 70 -8.79 4.30 -9.33
CA GLN A 70 -8.24 3.55 -10.45
C GLN A 70 -8.80 2.14 -10.53
N LEU A 71 -9.01 1.48 -9.39
CA LEU A 71 -9.66 0.17 -9.33
C LEU A 71 -11.11 0.25 -9.83
N ALA A 72 -11.90 1.18 -9.28
CA ALA A 72 -13.28 1.42 -9.69
C ALA A 72 -13.41 1.72 -11.19
N PHE A 73 -12.53 2.59 -11.71
CA PHE A 73 -12.40 2.93 -13.13
C PHE A 73 -12.06 1.71 -14.00
N SER A 74 -11.09 0.90 -13.57
CA SER A 74 -10.61 -0.23 -14.37
C SER A 74 -11.61 -1.39 -14.43
N ILE A 75 -12.35 -1.65 -13.35
CA ILE A 75 -13.43 -2.64 -13.34
C ILE A 75 -14.48 -2.28 -14.40
N ALA A 76 -14.88 -0.99 -14.45
CA ALA A 76 -15.84 -0.52 -15.44
C ALA A 76 -15.31 -0.60 -16.88
N ILE A 77 -14.01 -0.34 -17.11
CA ILE A 77 -13.40 -0.50 -18.44
C ILE A 77 -13.40 -1.95 -18.88
N VAL A 78 -12.92 -2.82 -18.01
CA VAL A 78 -12.80 -4.25 -18.31
C VAL A 78 -14.15 -4.84 -18.67
N ARG A 79 -15.21 -4.45 -17.94
CA ARG A 79 -16.56 -4.95 -18.12
C ARG A 79 -17.29 -4.30 -19.29
N ASN A 80 -17.33 -2.97 -19.31
CA ASN A 80 -18.23 -2.16 -20.14
C ASN A 80 -17.50 -1.16 -21.05
N GLY A 81 -16.17 -1.22 -21.16
CA GLY A 81 -15.33 -0.42 -22.07
C GLY A 81 -14.99 0.99 -21.59
N SER A 82 -14.27 1.73 -22.43
CA SER A 82 -13.65 3.03 -22.09
C SER A 82 -14.61 4.10 -21.58
N LEU A 83 -15.72 4.33 -22.28
CA LEU A 83 -16.73 5.33 -21.89
C LEU A 83 -17.42 4.98 -20.57
N ALA A 84 -17.61 3.69 -20.30
CA ALA A 84 -18.12 3.23 -19.02
C ALA A 84 -17.11 3.47 -17.88
N GLY A 85 -15.80 3.34 -18.15
CA GLY A 85 -14.75 3.77 -17.24
C GLY A 85 -14.89 5.23 -16.83
N LEU A 86 -15.01 6.13 -17.81
CA LEU A 86 -15.19 7.56 -17.55
C LEU A 86 -16.47 7.83 -16.75
N LEU A 87 -17.60 7.23 -17.14
CA LEU A 87 -18.87 7.37 -16.43
C LEU A 87 -18.78 6.87 -14.99
N ALA A 88 -18.15 5.72 -14.78
CA ALA A 88 -17.90 5.16 -13.46
C ALA A 88 -17.07 6.12 -12.58
N PHE A 89 -16.02 6.73 -13.13
CA PHE A 89 -15.23 7.75 -12.42
C PHE A 89 -16.09 8.97 -12.03
N LEU A 90 -16.90 9.49 -12.96
CA LEU A 90 -17.76 10.64 -12.68
C LEU A 90 -18.76 10.33 -11.55
N LEU A 91 -19.46 9.20 -11.62
CA LEU A 91 -20.42 8.78 -10.60
C LEU A 91 -19.77 8.46 -9.25
N TRP A 92 -18.55 7.93 -9.28
CA TRP A 92 -17.77 7.61 -8.09
C TRP A 92 -17.23 8.85 -7.38
N SER A 93 -16.80 9.87 -8.12
CA SER A 93 -16.04 10.99 -7.57
C SER A 93 -16.84 12.28 -7.45
N LEU A 94 -17.74 12.59 -8.38
CA LEU A 94 -18.45 13.89 -8.41
C LEU A 94 -19.29 14.16 -7.16
N PRO A 95 -20.08 13.22 -6.59
CA PRO A 95 -20.88 13.52 -5.40
C PRO A 95 -20.02 14.02 -4.23
N GLY A 96 -18.90 13.35 -3.97
CA GLY A 96 -17.94 13.78 -2.95
C GLY A 96 -17.22 15.07 -3.34
N ALA A 97 -16.90 15.31 -4.61
CA ALA A 97 -16.30 16.56 -5.06
C ALA A 97 -17.24 17.75 -4.85
N PHE A 98 -18.54 17.59 -5.13
CA PHE A 98 -19.56 18.60 -4.83
C PHE A 98 -19.71 18.82 -3.33
N GLY A 99 -19.77 17.75 -2.52
CA GLY A 99 -19.84 17.85 -1.07
C GLY A 99 -18.64 18.61 -0.47
N MET A 100 -17.43 18.27 -0.91
CA MET A 100 -16.20 18.95 -0.50
C MET A 100 -16.13 20.39 -1.01
N SER A 101 -16.64 20.68 -2.21
CA SER A 101 -16.71 22.06 -2.72
C SER A 101 -17.69 22.91 -1.92
N ALA A 102 -18.87 22.36 -1.59
CA ALA A 102 -19.86 23.03 -0.75
C ALA A 102 -19.28 23.32 0.66
N LEU A 103 -18.56 22.35 1.22
CA LEU A 103 -17.82 22.55 2.48
C LEU A 103 -16.80 23.70 2.36
N GLY A 104 -16.04 23.75 1.27
CA GLY A 104 -15.08 24.83 1.02
C GLY A 104 -15.74 26.21 0.97
N VAL A 105 -16.92 26.31 0.36
CA VAL A 105 -17.70 27.55 0.34
C VAL A 105 -18.17 27.93 1.75
N GLY A 106 -18.55 26.93 2.57
CA GLY A 106 -18.90 27.12 3.98
C GLY A 106 -17.72 27.64 4.80
N VAL A 107 -16.54 27.04 4.64
CA VAL A 107 -15.33 27.43 5.39
C VAL A 107 -14.89 28.86 5.07
N ARG A 108 -15.05 29.32 3.82
CA ARG A 108 -14.77 30.73 3.45
C ARG A 108 -15.63 31.76 4.18
N LYS A 109 -16.77 31.34 4.71
CA LYS A 109 -17.68 32.21 5.46
C LYS A 109 -17.44 32.15 6.97
N LEU A 110 -16.57 31.25 7.45
CA LEU A 110 -16.24 31.17 8.86
C LEU A 110 -15.33 32.34 9.26
N PRO A 111 -15.58 32.98 10.41
CA PRO A 111 -14.71 34.03 10.92
C PRO A 111 -13.31 33.48 11.25
N ASP A 112 -12.30 34.34 11.24
CA ASP A 112 -10.92 33.97 11.57
C ASP A 112 -10.78 33.48 13.02
N GLN A 113 -11.63 33.99 13.91
CA GLN A 113 -11.71 33.59 15.31
C GLN A 113 -12.87 32.61 15.52
N LEU A 114 -12.53 31.35 15.79
CA LEU A 114 -13.50 30.34 16.17
C LEU A 114 -13.61 30.24 17.70
N PRO A 115 -14.81 29.95 18.25
CA PRO A 115 -14.98 29.73 19.68
C PRO A 115 -14.04 28.62 20.20
N PRO A 116 -13.50 28.73 21.43
CA PRO A 116 -12.59 27.74 22.00
C PRO A 116 -13.10 26.29 21.96
N ILE A 117 -14.40 26.09 22.19
CA ILE A 117 -15.06 24.78 22.07
C ILE A 117 -14.92 24.17 20.67
N VAL A 118 -14.99 25.00 19.63
CA VAL A 118 -14.84 24.55 18.23
C VAL A 118 -13.39 24.17 17.96
N LEU A 119 -12.43 24.91 18.52
CA LEU A 119 -11.00 24.60 18.37
C LEU A 119 -10.63 23.26 19.02
N ALA A 120 -11.19 22.97 20.20
CA ALA A 120 -11.00 21.70 20.87
C ALA A 120 -11.62 20.53 20.08
N LEU A 121 -12.85 20.71 19.57
CA LEU A 121 -13.49 19.75 18.68
C LEU A 121 -12.65 19.49 17.41
N LEU A 122 -12.15 20.54 16.77
CA LEU A 122 -11.32 20.43 15.57
C LEU A 122 -9.98 19.74 15.85
N THR A 123 -9.37 20.04 16.98
CA THR A 123 -8.14 19.39 17.43
C THR A 123 -8.37 17.89 17.65
N GLY A 124 -9.48 17.51 18.28
CA GLY A 124 -9.87 16.11 18.45
C GLY A 124 -10.11 15.39 17.12
N LEU A 125 -10.77 16.04 16.16
CA LEU A 125 -10.94 15.53 14.80
C LEU A 125 -9.58 15.32 14.10
N ASN A 126 -8.67 16.31 14.17
CA ASN A 126 -7.34 16.24 13.58
C ASN A 126 -6.51 15.11 14.19
N ALA A 127 -6.51 14.98 15.52
CA ALA A 127 -5.81 13.92 16.22
C ALA A 127 -6.29 12.53 15.75
N ALA A 128 -7.61 12.33 15.64
CA ALA A 128 -8.16 11.09 15.09
C ALA A 128 -7.77 10.89 13.61
N ALA A 129 -7.80 11.94 12.80
CA ALA A 129 -7.38 11.88 11.40
C ALA A 129 -5.91 11.46 11.25
N VAL A 130 -5.01 12.00 12.08
CA VAL A 130 -3.59 11.60 12.12
C VAL A 130 -3.45 10.11 12.48
N GLY A 131 -4.23 9.60 13.44
CA GLY A 131 -4.27 8.18 13.77
C GLY A 131 -4.68 7.29 12.60
N LEU A 132 -5.66 7.71 11.81
CA LEU A 132 -6.10 7.00 10.60
C LEU A 132 -5.07 7.04 9.47
N ILE A 133 -4.30 8.11 9.34
CA ILE A 133 -3.20 8.18 8.36
C ILE A 133 -2.04 7.29 8.79
N ALA A 134 -1.71 7.30 10.09
CA ALA A 134 -0.72 6.37 10.64
C ALA A 134 -1.10 4.92 10.36
N LEU A 135 -2.40 4.61 10.44
CA LEU A 135 -2.94 3.31 10.06
C LEU A 135 -2.74 3.00 8.58
N ALA A 136 -3.04 3.95 7.71
CA ALA A 136 -2.82 3.77 6.27
C ALA A 136 -1.34 3.60 5.92
N ALA A 137 -0.44 4.35 6.58
CA ALA A 137 1.01 4.19 6.45
C ALA A 137 1.44 2.77 6.85
N TYR A 138 0.94 2.29 7.99
CA TYR A 138 1.18 0.93 8.48
C TYR A 138 0.69 -0.14 7.49
N GLN A 139 -0.56 -0.03 7.02
CA GLN A 139 -1.14 -0.99 6.06
C GLN A 139 -0.39 -0.98 4.71
N LEU A 140 0.03 0.20 4.24
CA LEU A 140 0.81 0.29 3.01
C LEU A 140 2.21 -0.31 3.19
N ALA A 141 2.85 -0.11 4.34
CA ALA A 141 4.13 -0.73 4.66
C ALA A 141 4.05 -2.25 4.62
N LEU A 142 3.00 -2.85 5.20
CA LEU A 142 2.79 -4.30 5.17
C LEU A 142 2.65 -4.85 3.74
N ASN A 143 2.05 -4.08 2.83
CA ASN A 143 1.84 -4.49 1.44
C ASN A 143 3.05 -4.24 0.54
N CYS A 144 3.94 -3.31 0.91
CA CYS A 144 5.08 -2.90 0.08
C CYS A 144 6.42 -3.49 0.54
N ILE A 145 6.56 -3.86 1.82
CA ILE A 145 7.78 -4.48 2.34
C ILE A 145 7.76 -5.97 1.97
N THR A 146 8.53 -6.33 0.94
CA THR A 146 8.71 -7.72 0.52
C THR A 146 9.99 -8.34 1.07
N ASP A 147 11.00 -7.52 1.33
CA ASP A 147 12.33 -7.95 1.78
C ASP A 147 13.05 -6.85 2.58
N HIS A 148 14.16 -7.24 3.19
CA HIS A 148 15.03 -6.36 3.97
C HIS A 148 15.47 -5.10 3.19
N PHE A 149 15.64 -5.21 1.87
CA PHE A 149 16.08 -4.07 1.06
C PHE A 149 14.96 -3.05 0.85
N THR A 150 13.74 -3.49 0.51
CA THR A 150 12.57 -2.58 0.51
C THR A 150 12.31 -1.92 1.85
N ARG A 151 12.57 -2.63 2.95
CA ARG A 151 12.46 -2.06 4.30
C ARG A 151 13.46 -0.91 4.50
N LEU A 152 14.68 -1.05 3.99
CA LEU A 152 15.68 0.02 4.03
C LEU A 152 15.29 1.22 3.17
N ILE A 153 14.74 0.99 1.96
CA ILE A 153 14.25 2.07 1.09
C ILE A 153 13.11 2.85 1.77
N LEU A 154 12.19 2.14 2.41
CA LEU A 154 11.10 2.76 3.16
C LEU A 154 11.64 3.62 4.31
N LEU A 155 12.54 3.06 5.14
CA LEU A 155 13.14 3.78 6.26
C LEU A 155 13.89 5.03 5.81
N THR A 156 14.77 4.89 4.82
CA THR A 156 15.54 6.02 4.28
C THR A 156 14.64 7.10 3.69
N SER A 157 13.63 6.73 2.90
CA SER A 157 12.67 7.70 2.35
C SER A 157 11.88 8.43 3.44
N ALA A 158 11.45 7.71 4.49
CA ALA A 158 10.78 8.32 5.64
C ALA A 158 11.70 9.29 6.38
N SER A 159 12.93 8.90 6.70
CA SER A 159 13.91 9.74 7.38
C SER A 159 14.24 11.01 6.58
N PHE A 160 14.52 10.88 5.27
CA PHE A 160 14.75 12.04 4.41
C PHE A 160 13.53 12.97 4.36
N GLY A 161 12.32 12.42 4.22
CA GLY A 161 11.09 13.21 4.22
C GLY A 161 10.79 13.90 5.56
N ILE A 162 11.31 13.39 6.68
CA ILE A 162 11.14 14.03 8.00
C ILE A 162 12.16 15.17 8.17
N CYS A 163 13.41 14.94 7.76
CA CYS A 163 14.50 15.91 7.95
C CYS A 163 14.49 17.07 6.96
N TYR A 164 13.94 16.87 5.76
CA TYR A 164 13.96 17.87 4.69
C TYR A 164 12.55 18.13 4.14
N HIS A 165 12.25 19.40 3.85
CA HIS A 165 10.94 19.82 3.37
C HIS A 165 11.06 20.51 2.01
N ALA A 166 11.30 19.71 0.98
CA ALA A 166 11.38 20.20 -0.39
C ALA A 166 10.37 19.44 -1.26
N PRO A 167 9.40 20.13 -1.91
CA PRO A 167 8.37 19.43 -2.70
C PRO A 167 8.93 18.59 -3.85
N TRP A 168 10.06 19.01 -4.45
CA TRP A 168 10.75 18.28 -5.52
C TRP A 168 11.43 17.00 -5.04
N MET A 169 11.71 16.88 -3.75
CA MET A 169 12.40 15.72 -3.18
C MET A 169 11.52 14.47 -3.22
N TYR A 170 10.19 14.60 -3.07
CA TYR A 170 9.28 13.45 -3.05
C TYR A 170 9.30 12.63 -4.35
N PRO A 171 9.13 13.22 -5.56
CA PRO A 171 9.32 12.49 -6.81
C PRO A 171 10.71 11.84 -6.91
N VAL A 172 11.77 12.56 -6.55
CA VAL A 172 13.15 12.07 -6.67
C VAL A 172 13.38 10.84 -5.78
N LEU A 173 12.91 10.86 -4.53
CA LEU A 173 13.00 9.72 -3.62
C LEU A 173 12.22 8.50 -4.14
N ILE A 174 11.02 8.72 -4.68
CA ILE A 174 10.22 7.64 -5.27
C ILE A 174 10.97 7.02 -6.47
N PHE A 175 11.33 7.83 -7.47
CA PHE A 175 12.01 7.35 -8.68
C PHE A 175 13.35 6.68 -8.38
N SER A 176 14.14 7.26 -7.47
CA SER A 176 15.41 6.65 -7.04
C SER A 176 15.18 5.32 -6.34
N GLY A 177 14.17 5.18 -5.48
CA GLY A 177 13.79 3.90 -4.87
C GLY A 177 13.51 2.81 -5.92
N GLY A 178 12.81 3.15 -7.00
CA GLY A 178 12.57 2.26 -8.14
C GLY A 178 13.84 1.83 -8.87
N ILE A 179 14.71 2.79 -9.21
CA ILE A 179 15.98 2.53 -9.92
C ILE A 179 16.93 1.72 -9.05
N ILE A 180 17.09 2.09 -7.78
CA ILE A 180 17.97 1.40 -6.81
C ILE A 180 17.53 -0.06 -6.65
N THR A 181 16.23 -0.32 -6.58
CA THR A 181 15.69 -1.69 -6.50
C THR A 181 15.94 -2.48 -7.79
N LEU A 182 15.78 -1.85 -8.96
CA LEU A 182 16.10 -2.48 -10.23
C LEU A 182 17.57 -2.87 -10.33
N LEU A 183 18.48 -1.98 -9.95
CA LEU A 183 19.93 -2.25 -9.94
C LEU A 183 20.27 -3.37 -8.94
N TRP A 184 19.64 -3.37 -7.77
CA TRP A 184 19.82 -4.38 -6.74
C TRP A 184 19.38 -5.78 -7.17
N ASP A 185 18.24 -5.89 -7.88
CA ASP A 185 17.75 -7.18 -8.36
C ASP A 185 18.53 -7.65 -9.60
N SER A 186 18.91 -6.70 -10.48
CA SER A 186 19.68 -6.98 -11.69
C SER A 186 21.11 -7.44 -11.38
N ARG A 187 21.69 -7.03 -10.23
CA ARG A 187 23.05 -7.45 -9.83
C ARG A 187 23.16 -8.97 -9.68
N GLN A 188 22.11 -9.67 -9.26
CA GLN A 188 22.16 -11.12 -9.11
C GLN A 188 22.20 -11.84 -10.46
N VAL A 189 21.57 -11.27 -11.49
CA VAL A 189 21.63 -11.79 -12.86
C VAL A 189 22.99 -11.48 -13.49
N MET A 190 23.53 -10.29 -13.25
CA MET A 190 24.81 -9.83 -13.79
C MET A 190 26.03 -10.50 -13.11
N LEU A 191 25.93 -10.84 -11.83
CA LEU A 191 27.01 -11.48 -11.05
C LEU A 191 27.07 -13.00 -11.22
N LYS A 192 26.02 -13.65 -11.75
CA LYS A 192 26.01 -15.09 -12.06
C LYS A 192 27.16 -15.53 -12.98
N PRO A 193 27.43 -14.88 -14.13
CA PRO A 193 28.55 -15.27 -15.00
C PRO A 193 29.92 -15.04 -14.34
N VAL A 194 30.06 -14.00 -13.51
CA VAL A 194 31.31 -13.70 -12.80
C VAL A 194 31.57 -14.72 -11.68
N LYS A 195 30.53 -15.09 -10.91
CA LYS A 195 30.63 -16.15 -9.91
C LYS A 195 30.89 -17.52 -10.55
N ALA A 196 30.24 -17.83 -11.67
CA ALA A 196 30.51 -19.06 -12.41
C ALA A 196 31.95 -19.11 -12.95
N ALA A 197 32.51 -17.97 -13.38
CA ALA A 197 33.90 -17.88 -13.81
C ALA A 197 34.89 -18.03 -12.64
N LEU A 198 34.55 -17.49 -11.47
CA LEU A 198 35.33 -17.63 -10.24
C LEU A 198 35.31 -19.09 -9.71
N ASP A 199 34.14 -19.72 -9.63
CA ASP A 199 34.00 -21.12 -9.21
C ASP A 199 34.71 -22.08 -10.18
N LYS A 200 34.67 -21.80 -11.49
CA LYS A 200 35.41 -22.58 -12.51
C LYS A 200 36.93 -22.41 -12.40
N LYS A 201 37.41 -21.24 -11.96
CA LYS A 201 38.83 -21.00 -11.71
C LYS A 201 39.30 -21.65 -10.41
N GLN A 202 38.43 -21.68 -9.40
CA GLN A 202 38.71 -22.25 -8.09
C GLN A 202 38.69 -23.79 -8.10
N THR A 203 37.76 -24.42 -8.83
CA THR A 203 37.78 -25.87 -9.10
C THR A 203 39.03 -26.28 -9.88
N ARG A 204 39.40 -25.53 -10.93
CA ARG A 204 40.63 -25.80 -11.70
C ARG A 204 41.92 -25.69 -10.87
N ASN A 205 41.97 -24.79 -9.88
CA ASN A 205 43.12 -24.73 -8.96
C ASN A 205 43.14 -25.91 -7.97
N ASN A 206 41.98 -26.32 -7.44
CA ASN A 206 41.89 -27.48 -6.54
C ASN A 206 42.21 -28.81 -7.23
N ASP A 207 41.92 -28.95 -8.53
CA ASP A 207 42.30 -30.14 -9.30
C ASP A 207 43.81 -30.15 -9.64
N ALA A 208 44.42 -28.97 -9.87
CA ALA A 208 45.87 -28.85 -10.07
C ALA A 208 46.68 -29.16 -8.80
N ASP A 209 46.13 -28.90 -7.61
CA ASP A 209 46.74 -29.28 -6.33
C ASP A 209 46.57 -30.78 -6.00
N ARG A 210 45.68 -31.50 -6.71
CA ARG A 210 45.52 -32.96 -6.58
C ARG A 210 46.39 -33.78 -7.54
N GLU A 211 46.95 -33.16 -8.58
CA GLU A 211 47.81 -33.81 -9.58
C GLU A 211 49.31 -33.68 -9.27
N GLN A 212 49.72 -33.50 -8.00
CA GLN A 212 51.11 -33.71 -7.61
C GLN A 212 51.39 -35.21 -7.38
N PRO A 213 52.33 -35.83 -8.12
CA PRO A 213 52.67 -37.23 -7.90
C PRO A 213 53.39 -37.39 -6.57
N GLN A 214 52.79 -38.12 -5.63
CA GLN A 214 53.49 -38.62 -4.45
C GLN A 214 54.57 -39.61 -4.92
N SER A 215 55.82 -39.21 -4.76
CA SER A 215 57.02 -40.00 -5.02
C SER A 215 57.05 -41.28 -4.18
N GLU A 216 57.35 -42.38 -4.84
CA GLU A 216 57.60 -43.71 -4.29
C GLU A 216 58.63 -43.69 -3.14
N ALA A 217 58.28 -44.32 -2.02
CA ALA A 217 59.23 -44.89 -1.08
C ALA A 217 58.82 -46.34 -0.85
N GLY A 218 59.65 -47.28 -1.32
CA GLY A 218 59.31 -48.68 -1.47
C GLY A 218 59.18 -49.48 -0.17
N THR A 219 58.35 -50.53 -0.23
CA THR A 219 58.53 -51.75 0.58
C THR A 219 58.10 -52.96 -0.27
N LEU A 220 58.88 -54.04 -0.13
CA LEU A 220 58.96 -55.27 -0.93
C LEU A 220 57.66 -56.12 -1.05
N PRO A 221 57.57 -57.05 -2.02
CA PRO A 221 56.33 -57.76 -2.38
C PRO A 221 56.11 -59.03 -1.56
N VAL A 222 54.83 -59.38 -1.34
CA VAL A 222 54.39 -60.72 -0.93
C VAL A 222 53.27 -61.15 -1.90
N GLU A 223 53.46 -62.32 -2.52
CA GLU A 223 52.56 -63.07 -3.40
C GLU A 223 51.19 -63.33 -2.72
N ASP A 224 50.07 -63.56 -3.40
CA ASP A 224 49.74 -64.84 -4.05
C ASP A 224 48.53 -64.74 -5.02
N ILE A 225 48.77 -65.16 -6.26
CA ILE A 225 48.05 -66.19 -7.05
C ILE A 225 46.50 -66.11 -7.18
N GLU A 226 46.06 -65.91 -8.43
CA GLU A 226 44.68 -66.10 -8.94
C GLU A 226 44.16 -67.54 -8.82
N LEU A 227 42.83 -67.73 -8.69
CA LEU A 227 42.13 -68.70 -9.53
C LEU A 227 40.62 -68.45 -9.67
N SER A 228 40.16 -68.65 -10.90
CA SER A 228 38.84 -68.36 -11.47
C SER A 228 37.71 -69.33 -11.07
N ALA A 229 36.48 -68.86 -11.31
CA ALA A 229 35.16 -69.38 -10.93
C ALA A 229 34.69 -70.71 -11.54
N LEU A 230 33.71 -71.37 -10.90
CA LEU A 230 32.70 -72.27 -11.51
C LEU A 230 31.38 -72.32 -10.66
N PRO A 231 30.23 -72.81 -11.21
CA PRO A 231 28.91 -72.17 -11.04
C PRO A 231 27.76 -73.05 -10.49
N ALA A 232 26.59 -72.40 -10.35
CA ALA A 232 25.20 -72.89 -10.54
C ALA A 232 24.38 -73.61 -9.42
N SER A 233 23.24 -72.96 -9.12
CA SER A 233 21.86 -73.47 -8.89
C SER A 233 21.53 -74.57 -7.87
N SER A 234 20.59 -74.31 -6.96
CA SER A 234 19.20 -74.86 -6.93
C SER A 234 18.44 -74.55 -5.62
N ASN A 235 17.15 -74.25 -5.76
CA ASN A 235 16.08 -73.97 -4.76
C ASN A 235 15.64 -75.23 -3.96
N PRO A 236 14.54 -75.23 -3.15
CA PRO A 236 13.96 -74.26 -2.18
C PRO A 236 13.56 -74.94 -0.82
N ILE A 237 12.89 -74.25 0.12
CA ILE A 237 11.66 -74.67 0.88
C ILE A 237 11.42 -73.83 2.17
N ASN A 238 10.13 -73.72 2.45
CA ASN A 238 9.31 -72.93 3.37
C ASN A 238 9.46 -73.16 4.90
N ASP A 239 8.76 -72.27 5.64
CA ASP A 239 7.99 -72.49 6.90
C ASP A 239 8.49 -71.98 8.28
N THR A 240 7.78 -70.94 8.74
CA THR A 240 7.10 -70.70 10.04
C THR A 240 7.79 -70.89 11.42
N SER A 241 7.80 -69.76 12.17
CA SER A 241 7.16 -69.55 13.48
C SER A 241 7.83 -69.93 14.83
N VAL A 242 7.62 -69.01 15.80
CA VAL A 242 7.52 -69.16 17.28
C VAL A 242 8.80 -69.11 18.16
N LEU A 243 8.74 -68.21 19.15
CA LEU A 243 9.52 -68.07 20.43
C LEU A 243 9.48 -69.38 21.27
N PRO A 244 10.01 -69.53 22.51
CA PRO A 244 10.59 -68.57 23.48
C PRO A 244 11.86 -69.08 24.23
N GLY A 245 12.35 -68.33 25.21
CA GLY A 245 12.90 -68.96 26.44
C GLY A 245 14.21 -68.43 27.02
N ASN A 246 14.06 -67.61 28.06
CA ASN A 246 14.99 -67.25 29.13
C ASN A 246 16.08 -68.29 29.52
N ALA A 247 17.27 -67.82 29.92
CA ALA A 247 17.64 -67.63 31.34
C ALA A 247 19.16 -67.78 31.63
N SER A 248 19.65 -66.87 32.47
CA SER A 248 20.75 -67.05 33.47
C SER A 248 22.19 -67.02 32.92
N THR A 249 23.22 -66.46 33.57
CA THR A 249 23.50 -66.24 35.00
C THR A 249 24.60 -65.17 35.20
N LYS A 250 24.52 -64.40 36.31
CA LYS A 250 25.55 -64.03 37.32
C LYS A 250 26.94 -63.53 36.85
N SER A 251 27.65 -62.60 37.51
CA SER A 251 27.51 -61.84 38.77
C SER A 251 28.72 -60.90 38.89
N GLY A 252 28.54 -59.72 39.50
CA GLY A 252 29.64 -58.82 39.91
C GLY A 252 29.12 -57.52 40.53
N VAL A 253 28.72 -57.59 41.81
CA VAL A 253 28.29 -56.50 42.73
C VAL A 253 29.41 -56.44 43.79
N SER A 254 29.90 -55.35 44.40
CA SER A 254 29.33 -54.16 45.07
C SER A 254 30.54 -53.31 45.52
N THR A 255 30.47 -52.00 45.81
CA THR A 255 30.05 -51.47 47.12
C THR A 255 29.98 -49.93 46.97
N ARG A 256 28.77 -49.32 46.94
CA ARG A 256 28.06 -48.64 48.06
C ARG A 256 28.75 -47.33 48.53
N GLN A 257 28.08 -46.21 48.86
CA GLN A 257 26.67 -45.80 48.86
C GLN A 257 26.58 -44.33 49.34
N ARG A 258 25.65 -43.55 48.77
CA ARG A 258 24.83 -42.41 49.30
C ARG A 258 24.57 -41.45 48.11
N HIS A 259 23.37 -41.04 47.74
CA HIS A 259 22.06 -40.91 48.40
C HIS A 259 20.94 -41.07 47.34
N VAL A 260 19.69 -41.25 47.79
CA VAL A 260 18.52 -41.76 47.05
C VAL A 260 17.45 -40.67 46.83
N GLY A 261 16.79 -40.70 45.67
CA GLY A 261 15.38 -40.29 45.40
C GLY A 261 15.12 -38.78 45.21
N THR A 262 14.28 -38.28 44.29
CA THR A 262 13.15 -38.83 43.52
C THR A 262 12.80 -37.91 42.33
N SER A 263 12.26 -38.49 41.26
CA SER A 263 11.35 -37.96 40.20
C SER A 263 10.90 -36.48 40.26
N ASP A 264 11.03 -35.73 39.16
CA ASP A 264 10.00 -35.64 38.10
C ASP A 264 10.41 -34.63 37.01
N SER A 265 9.94 -34.90 35.79
CA SER A 265 10.07 -34.09 34.58
C SER A 265 9.47 -32.68 34.73
N GLY A 266 10.22 -31.63 34.37
CA GLY A 266 9.66 -30.28 34.26
C GLY A 266 10.61 -29.21 33.71
N GLY A 267 10.22 -28.62 32.57
CA GLY A 267 10.24 -27.17 32.38
C GLY A 267 11.50 -26.50 31.81
N TYR A 268 11.48 -26.23 30.50
CA TYR A 268 11.86 -24.90 29.99
C TYR A 268 10.76 -24.38 29.07
N THR A 269 9.88 -23.63 29.71
CA THR A 269 9.11 -22.45 29.29
C THR A 269 9.23 -21.98 27.83
N GLN A 270 8.10 -22.10 27.11
CA GLN A 270 7.75 -21.24 25.99
C GLN A 270 7.47 -19.81 26.50
N PRO A 271 7.85 -18.74 25.76
CA PRO A 271 7.32 -17.42 26.04
C PRO A 271 5.86 -17.32 25.61
N LEU A 272 5.03 -16.86 26.54
CA LEU A 272 3.61 -16.59 26.40
C LEU A 272 3.32 -15.68 25.20
N SER A 273 2.47 -16.15 24.30
CA SER A 273 1.80 -15.33 23.28
C SER A 273 0.83 -14.35 23.95
N PRO A 274 0.78 -13.07 23.53
CA PRO A 274 -0.21 -12.12 24.02
C PRO A 274 -1.63 -12.49 23.51
N PRO A 275 -2.68 -12.32 24.34
CA PRO A 275 -4.05 -12.62 23.93
C PRO A 275 -4.66 -11.46 23.11
N GLY A 276 -5.38 -11.81 22.04
CA GLY A 276 -6.32 -10.91 21.36
C GLY A 276 -5.81 -10.25 20.08
N SER A 277 -5.85 -10.97 18.97
CA SER A 277 -5.82 -10.40 17.61
C SER A 277 -6.95 -11.03 16.80
N PRO A 278 -7.95 -10.29 16.31
CA PRO A 278 -8.95 -10.83 15.39
C PRO A 278 -8.37 -10.86 13.98
N ALA A 279 -7.34 -11.69 13.79
CA ALA A 279 -6.85 -12.09 12.47
C ALA A 279 -7.30 -13.54 12.23
N ARG A 280 -8.62 -13.74 12.12
CA ARG A 280 -9.18 -15.05 11.74
C ARG A 280 -10.33 -14.88 10.77
N ALA A 281 -9.98 -14.63 9.51
CA ALA A 281 -10.82 -14.92 8.35
C ALA A 281 -9.98 -15.05 7.06
N LEU A 282 -8.88 -15.80 7.13
CA LEU A 282 -8.24 -16.40 5.95
C LEU A 282 -7.89 -17.83 6.34
N GLY A 283 -8.92 -18.68 6.33
CA GLY A 283 -8.78 -20.12 6.56
C GLY A 283 -8.02 -20.75 5.40
N ALA A 284 -7.03 -21.56 5.76
CA ALA A 284 -6.31 -22.46 4.88
C ALA A 284 -7.29 -23.30 4.06
N VAL A 285 -7.11 -23.31 2.73
CA VAL A 285 -7.80 -24.22 1.83
C VAL A 285 -7.14 -25.59 1.99
N ASN A 286 -7.86 -26.54 2.58
CA ASN A 286 -7.56 -27.96 2.44
C ASN A 286 -7.80 -28.35 0.98
N GLN A 287 -6.76 -28.86 0.33
CA GLN A 287 -6.70 -29.06 -1.12
C GLN A 287 -7.18 -30.46 -1.55
N SER A 288 -8.22 -31.01 -0.91
CA SER A 288 -8.62 -32.41 -1.15
C SER A 288 -10.11 -32.70 -1.04
N GLU A 289 -11.00 -31.76 -1.35
CA GLU A 289 -12.43 -32.05 -1.52
C GLU A 289 -13.10 -30.96 -2.37
N ILE A 290 -14.07 -31.36 -3.20
CA ILE A 290 -14.81 -30.62 -4.25
C ILE A 290 -14.19 -30.75 -5.65
N GLU A 291 -14.29 -31.96 -6.21
CA GLU A 291 -14.35 -32.17 -7.65
C GLU A 291 -15.83 -32.02 -8.06
N ALA A 292 -16.24 -30.76 -8.29
CA ALA A 292 -17.51 -30.45 -8.94
C ALA A 292 -17.28 -30.37 -10.46
N PRO A 293 -18.29 -30.68 -11.30
CA PRO A 293 -18.13 -30.65 -12.75
C PRO A 293 -17.70 -29.25 -13.17
N VAL A 294 -16.60 -29.17 -13.93
CA VAL A 294 -16.13 -27.93 -14.56
C VAL A 294 -17.18 -27.55 -15.60
N GLU A 295 -18.18 -26.77 -15.20
CA GLU A 295 -18.96 -25.97 -16.15
C GLU A 295 -17.99 -24.97 -16.78
N ASP A 296 -17.94 -24.97 -18.12
CA ASP A 296 -17.08 -24.11 -18.91
C ASP A 296 -17.07 -22.67 -18.38
N GLU A 297 -15.98 -22.25 -17.72
CA GLU A 297 -15.74 -20.85 -17.36
C GLU A 297 -15.78 -20.04 -18.66
N GLU A 298 -16.89 -19.34 -18.90
CA GLU A 298 -17.00 -18.39 -20.01
C GLU A 298 -15.92 -17.33 -19.85
N ASP A 299 -14.80 -17.54 -20.56
CA ASP A 299 -13.64 -16.67 -20.62
C ASP A 299 -14.10 -15.25 -20.98
N VAL A 300 -14.27 -14.39 -19.96
CA VAL A 300 -14.81 -13.03 -20.13
C VAL A 300 -13.76 -12.22 -20.87
N LYS A 301 -13.88 -12.16 -22.20
CA LYS A 301 -13.04 -11.28 -23.04
C LYS A 301 -13.14 -9.84 -22.53
N LEU A 302 -12.08 -9.41 -21.84
CA LEU A 302 -11.94 -8.08 -21.27
C LEU A 302 -12.00 -7.04 -22.40
N MET A 303 -12.83 -6.01 -22.24
CA MET A 303 -12.99 -4.94 -23.23
C MET A 303 -11.86 -3.92 -23.15
N LEU A 304 -10.66 -4.33 -23.57
CA LEU A 304 -9.48 -3.48 -23.58
C LEU A 304 -9.34 -2.71 -24.89
N LEU A 305 -8.77 -1.51 -24.81
CA LEU A 305 -8.41 -0.72 -25.99
C LEU A 305 -7.35 -1.44 -26.85
N PRO A 306 -7.39 -1.27 -28.18
CA PRO A 306 -6.31 -1.70 -29.04
C PRO A 306 -4.98 -1.01 -28.69
N GLN A 307 -3.87 -1.74 -28.79
CA GLN A 307 -2.53 -1.27 -28.39
C GLN A 307 -2.10 0.05 -29.07
N LYS A 308 -2.49 0.28 -30.34
CA LYS A 308 -2.17 1.52 -31.06
C LYS A 308 -2.69 2.78 -30.35
N TYR A 309 -3.93 2.72 -29.85
CA TYR A 309 -4.54 3.82 -29.11
C TYR A 309 -3.91 3.97 -27.72
N ALA A 310 -3.51 2.87 -27.09
CA ALA A 310 -2.83 2.89 -25.81
C ALA A 310 -1.48 3.65 -25.87
N VAL A 311 -0.66 3.43 -26.92
CA VAL A 311 0.55 4.23 -27.16
C VAL A 311 0.22 5.70 -27.36
N SER A 312 -0.82 6.00 -28.14
CA SER A 312 -1.24 7.39 -28.41
C SER A 312 -1.64 8.12 -27.12
N ILE A 313 -2.35 7.43 -26.21
CA ILE A 313 -2.73 7.97 -24.90
C ILE A 313 -1.49 8.14 -24.00
N LEU A 314 -0.51 7.25 -24.08
CA LEU A 314 0.75 7.39 -23.35
C LEU A 314 1.56 8.60 -23.83
N ILE A 315 1.64 8.83 -25.15
CA ILE A 315 2.28 10.01 -25.73
C ILE A 315 1.53 11.27 -25.30
N PHE A 316 0.20 11.25 -25.33
CA PHE A 316 -0.63 12.35 -24.84
C PHE A 316 -0.36 12.62 -23.36
N PHE A 317 -0.29 11.59 -22.51
CA PHE A 317 0.05 11.73 -21.09
C PHE A 317 1.40 12.43 -20.89
N LEU A 318 2.46 11.96 -21.58
CA LEU A 318 3.79 12.56 -21.48
C LEU A 318 3.77 14.01 -21.96
N THR A 319 3.12 14.27 -23.09
CA THR A 319 2.98 15.62 -23.65
C THR A 319 2.22 16.53 -22.70
N PHE A 320 1.12 16.05 -22.11
CA PHE A 320 0.31 16.78 -21.14
C PHE A 320 1.14 17.19 -19.91
N VAL A 321 1.85 16.24 -19.30
CA VAL A 321 2.68 16.50 -18.10
C VAL A 321 3.80 17.49 -18.43
N VAL A 322 4.54 17.26 -19.52
CA VAL A 322 5.64 18.15 -19.94
C VAL A 322 5.11 19.55 -20.27
N THR A 323 3.99 19.65 -20.99
CA THR A 323 3.39 20.95 -21.35
C THR A 323 3.01 21.74 -20.10
N VAL A 324 2.32 21.12 -19.14
CA VAL A 324 1.90 21.81 -17.91
C VAL A 324 3.12 22.33 -17.13
N ILE A 325 4.18 21.53 -16.99
CA ILE A 325 5.39 21.92 -16.26
C ILE A 325 6.18 23.01 -17.00
N VAL A 326 6.37 22.86 -18.31
CA VAL A 326 7.16 23.81 -19.13
C VAL A 326 6.44 25.15 -19.25
N VAL A 327 5.11 25.15 -19.44
CA VAL A 327 4.34 26.38 -19.50
C VAL A 327 4.45 27.13 -18.18
N ARG A 328 4.33 26.45 -17.03
CA ARG A 328 4.55 27.06 -15.70
C ARG A 328 5.94 27.68 -15.59
N ALA A 329 6.97 26.96 -16.02
CA ALA A 329 8.37 27.42 -15.93
C ALA A 329 8.70 28.60 -16.86
N LYS A 330 7.92 28.83 -17.92
CA LYS A 330 8.14 29.91 -18.90
C LYS A 330 7.36 31.19 -18.60
N LEU A 331 6.37 31.14 -17.71
CA LEU A 331 5.58 32.30 -17.32
C LEU A 331 6.31 33.10 -16.22
N ASN A 332 6.56 34.39 -16.48
CA ASN A 332 7.15 35.30 -15.47
C ASN A 332 6.19 35.55 -14.30
N VAL A 333 4.88 35.57 -14.57
CA VAL A 333 3.82 35.66 -13.57
C VAL A 333 2.83 34.54 -13.86
N VAL A 334 2.79 33.53 -13.00
CA VAL A 334 1.92 32.38 -13.17
C VAL A 334 0.52 32.71 -12.64
N PRO A 335 -0.55 32.60 -13.45
CA PRO A 335 -1.92 32.78 -12.96
C PRO A 335 -2.24 31.80 -11.84
N ARG A 336 -2.81 32.27 -10.72
CA ARG A 336 -3.08 31.46 -9.52
C ARG A 336 -3.86 30.18 -9.81
N ALA A 337 -4.83 30.22 -10.72
CA ALA A 337 -5.60 29.04 -11.13
C ALA A 337 -4.74 27.98 -11.85
N PHE A 338 -3.84 28.41 -12.74
CA PHE A 338 -2.94 27.52 -13.46
C PHE A 338 -1.83 26.96 -12.56
N ASP A 339 -1.31 27.78 -11.65
CA ASP A 339 -0.33 27.34 -10.66
C ASP A 339 -0.92 26.27 -9.72
N PHE A 340 -2.14 26.52 -9.22
CA PHE A 340 -2.90 25.55 -8.44
C PHE A 340 -3.17 24.26 -9.22
N PHE A 341 -3.67 24.36 -10.46
CA PHE A 341 -3.88 23.20 -11.32
C PHE A 341 -2.59 22.38 -11.50
N THR A 342 -1.46 23.06 -11.75
CA THR A 342 -0.16 22.40 -11.93
C THR A 342 0.27 21.68 -10.66
N ASN A 343 0.10 22.30 -9.49
CA ASN A 343 0.37 21.65 -8.20
C ASN A 343 -0.51 20.42 -7.99
N MET A 344 -1.77 20.44 -8.42
CA MET A 344 -2.67 19.28 -8.35
C MET A 344 -2.29 18.18 -9.34
N VAL A 345 -1.82 18.53 -10.55
CA VAL A 345 -1.25 17.57 -11.51
C VAL A 345 -0.02 16.89 -10.93
N ILE A 346 0.90 17.66 -10.34
CA ILE A 346 2.10 17.13 -9.68
C ILE A 346 1.71 16.23 -8.52
N ALA A 347 0.77 16.66 -7.66
CA ALA A 347 0.24 15.82 -6.60
C ALA A 347 -0.31 14.50 -7.17
N GLY A 348 -1.14 14.57 -8.23
CA GLY A 348 -1.69 13.42 -8.95
C GLY A 348 -0.65 12.41 -9.44
N LEU A 349 0.52 12.88 -9.85
CA LEU A 349 1.66 12.07 -10.31
C LEU A 349 2.47 11.42 -9.17
N ILE A 350 2.34 11.93 -7.94
CA ILE A 350 3.08 11.46 -6.75
C ILE A 350 2.23 10.55 -5.87
N ILE A 351 0.91 10.48 -6.09
CA ILE A 351 0.03 9.57 -5.35
C ILE A 351 0.42 8.14 -5.69
N PHE A 352 0.98 7.37 -4.75
CA PHE A 352 1.12 5.92 -4.89
C PHE A 352 0.39 5.23 -3.75
N GLY A 353 -0.19 4.05 -4.00
CA GLY A 353 -0.66 3.16 -2.95
C GLY A 353 -1.79 3.71 -2.06
N GLY A 354 -2.93 4.08 -2.67
CA GLY A 354 -4.21 4.28 -1.97
C GLY A 354 -4.27 5.41 -0.92
N GLY A 355 -4.86 6.56 -1.29
CA GLY A 355 -5.58 7.51 -0.41
C GLY A 355 -4.80 8.48 0.48
N PRO A 356 -4.35 8.10 1.69
CA PRO A 356 -4.00 9.12 2.69
C PRO A 356 -2.63 9.75 2.48
N VAL A 357 -1.76 9.15 1.67
CA VAL A 357 -0.35 9.54 1.47
C VAL A 357 -0.16 10.98 1.04
N VAL A 358 -1.02 11.45 0.14
CA VAL A 358 -0.79 12.73 -0.54
C VAL A 358 -1.54 13.87 0.11
N VAL A 359 -2.58 13.62 0.91
CA VAL A 359 -3.29 14.73 1.54
C VAL A 359 -2.37 15.59 2.40
N PRO A 360 -1.47 15.06 3.24
CA PRO A 360 -0.50 15.87 3.96
C PRO A 360 0.51 16.58 3.04
N LEU A 361 0.86 15.98 1.89
CA LEU A 361 1.70 16.62 0.87
C LEU A 361 0.99 17.79 0.19
N LEU A 362 -0.33 17.72 0.02
CA LEU A 362 -1.13 18.85 -0.50
C LEU A 362 -0.96 20.09 0.37
N ARG A 363 -0.70 19.94 1.67
CA ARG A 363 -0.36 21.06 2.57
C ARG A 363 0.84 21.85 2.04
N SER A 364 1.92 21.18 1.63
CA SER A 364 3.09 21.84 1.06
C SER A 364 2.80 22.58 -0.26
N TYR A 365 1.79 22.12 -1.01
CA TYR A 365 1.43 22.72 -2.29
C TYR A 365 0.43 23.87 -2.21
N VAL A 366 -0.26 24.05 -1.07
CA VAL A 366 -1.33 25.04 -0.94
C VAL A 366 -1.19 25.95 0.30
N VAL A 367 -0.60 25.44 1.38
CA VAL A 367 -0.41 26.20 2.62
C VAL A 367 0.93 26.92 2.63
N GLN A 368 2.02 26.25 2.22
CA GLN A 368 3.33 26.91 2.11
C GLN A 368 3.35 28.01 1.04
N THR A 369 2.46 27.94 0.04
CA THR A 369 2.27 28.99 -0.97
C THR A 369 1.42 30.16 -0.45
N GLY A 370 0.86 30.05 0.76
CA GLY A 370 -0.02 31.05 1.36
C GLY A 370 -1.44 31.11 0.74
N TRP A 371 -1.83 30.12 -0.06
CA TRP A 371 -3.15 30.13 -0.71
C TRP A 371 -4.28 29.69 0.21
N VAL A 372 -3.99 28.80 1.15
CA VAL A 372 -4.92 28.21 2.11
C VAL A 372 -4.28 28.30 3.50
N SER A 373 -5.06 28.66 4.52
CA SER A 373 -4.56 28.70 5.89
C SER A 373 -4.38 27.29 6.46
N ASP A 374 -3.48 27.13 7.43
CA ASP A 374 -3.32 25.87 8.17
C ASP A 374 -4.62 25.39 8.81
N ARG A 375 -5.35 26.32 9.41
CA ARG A 375 -6.65 26.07 10.03
C ARG A 375 -7.64 25.49 9.02
N ASP A 376 -7.85 26.16 7.88
CA ASP A 376 -8.85 25.76 6.89
C ASP A 376 -8.47 24.44 6.22
N PHE A 377 -7.17 24.25 6.00
CA PHE A 377 -6.62 22.99 5.53
C PHE A 377 -6.99 21.85 6.50
N LEU A 378 -6.61 21.98 7.77
CA LEU A 378 -6.84 20.94 8.77
C LEU A 378 -8.33 20.68 9.02
N LEU A 379 -9.15 21.73 9.07
CA LEU A 379 -10.61 21.60 9.22
C LEU A 379 -11.22 20.79 8.07
N GLY A 380 -10.90 21.14 6.81
CA GLY A 380 -11.38 20.39 5.66
C GLY A 380 -10.83 18.96 5.66
N PHE A 381 -9.60 18.77 6.13
CA PHE A 381 -8.95 17.47 6.19
C PHE A 381 -9.61 16.54 7.21
N ALA A 382 -9.95 17.04 8.40
CA ALA A 382 -10.72 16.32 9.41
C ALA A 382 -12.06 15.80 8.86
N ILE A 383 -12.83 16.68 8.21
CA ILE A 383 -14.15 16.34 7.68
C ILE A 383 -14.04 15.35 6.51
N LEU A 384 -13.01 15.48 5.67
CA LEU A 384 -12.74 14.57 4.56
C LEU A 384 -12.65 13.11 5.00
N GLN A 385 -12.06 12.82 6.16
CA GLN A 385 -11.88 11.45 6.64
C GLN A 385 -13.20 10.74 6.99
N ALA A 386 -14.26 11.52 7.21
CA ALA A 386 -15.62 11.02 7.38
C ALA A 386 -16.49 11.18 6.13
N ALA A 387 -16.00 11.82 5.06
CA ALA A 387 -16.74 12.03 3.83
C ALA A 387 -16.81 10.75 2.97
N PRO A 388 -17.90 10.54 2.22
CA PRO A 388 -18.00 9.41 1.30
C PRO A 388 -17.22 9.65 0.01
N GLY A 389 -16.86 8.54 -0.64
CA GLY A 389 -16.17 8.54 -1.92
C GLY A 389 -14.67 8.79 -1.77
N PRO A 390 -13.96 9.10 -2.87
CA PRO A 390 -12.51 9.20 -2.83
C PRO A 390 -12.04 10.43 -2.04
N ASN A 391 -11.16 10.21 -1.05
CA ASN A 391 -10.55 11.26 -0.22
C ASN A 391 -9.81 12.34 -1.06
N PHE A 392 -9.42 12.03 -2.29
CA PHE A 392 -8.80 13.02 -3.19
C PHE A 392 -9.75 14.11 -3.70
N ASN A 393 -11.07 13.96 -3.48
CA ASN A 393 -12.04 15.04 -3.66
C ASN A 393 -11.73 16.27 -2.80
N TYR A 394 -10.86 16.13 -1.80
CA TYR A 394 -10.26 17.24 -1.07
C TYR A 394 -9.60 18.29 -1.98
N ALA A 395 -9.07 17.92 -3.14
CA ALA A 395 -8.54 18.88 -4.11
C ALA A 395 -9.60 19.89 -4.59
N ALA A 396 -10.88 19.48 -4.65
CA ALA A 396 -11.97 20.39 -4.98
C ALA A 396 -12.22 21.42 -3.86
N PHE A 397 -12.20 20.97 -2.60
CA PHE A 397 -12.23 21.85 -1.42
C PHE A 397 -11.07 22.85 -1.43
N LEU A 398 -9.85 22.36 -1.62
CA LEU A 398 -8.66 23.22 -1.72
C LEU A 398 -8.76 24.21 -2.87
N GLY A 399 -9.38 23.83 -3.98
CA GLY A 399 -9.60 24.72 -5.13
C GLY A 399 -10.52 25.90 -4.81
N ILE A 400 -11.58 25.67 -4.02
CA ILE A 400 -12.48 26.74 -3.55
C ILE A 400 -11.71 27.79 -2.73
N LEU A 401 -10.80 27.34 -1.88
CA LEU A 401 -10.00 28.21 -1.01
C LEU A 401 -8.85 28.87 -1.76
N ALA A 402 -8.15 28.09 -2.60
CA ALA A 402 -6.95 28.51 -3.30
C ALA A 402 -7.27 29.46 -4.46
N VAL A 403 -8.34 29.27 -5.24
CA VAL A 403 -8.67 30.16 -6.38
C VAL A 403 -9.80 31.11 -5.97
N ASN A 404 -9.47 32.08 -5.11
CA ASN A 404 -10.44 32.95 -4.46
C ASN A 404 -11.33 33.76 -5.43
N GLN A 405 -10.79 34.18 -6.58
CA GLN A 405 -11.48 34.95 -7.62
C GLN A 405 -12.58 34.16 -8.33
N ASN A 406 -12.34 32.87 -8.61
CA ASN A 406 -13.31 31.98 -9.24
C ASN A 406 -13.28 30.61 -8.52
N PRO A 407 -14.06 30.47 -7.44
CA PRO A 407 -13.99 29.30 -6.58
C PRO A 407 -14.42 28.03 -7.32
N ALA A 408 -15.48 28.13 -8.14
CA ALA A 408 -16.00 27.01 -8.93
C ALA A 408 -14.96 26.49 -9.93
N LEU A 409 -14.26 27.41 -10.60
CA LEU A 409 -13.13 27.05 -11.47
C LEU A 409 -11.99 26.41 -10.68
N GLY A 410 -11.66 26.94 -9.49
CA GLY A 410 -10.70 26.32 -8.59
C GLY A 410 -11.06 24.89 -8.23
N ALA A 411 -12.30 24.64 -7.82
CA ALA A 411 -12.79 23.31 -7.48
C ALA A 411 -12.68 22.33 -8.65
N PHE A 412 -13.12 22.76 -9.84
CA PHE A 412 -13.03 21.97 -11.07
C PHE A 412 -11.57 21.65 -11.44
N LEU A 413 -10.69 22.65 -11.44
CA LEU A 413 -9.27 22.47 -11.73
C LEU A 413 -8.58 21.58 -10.69
N GLY A 414 -8.95 21.69 -9.42
CA GLY A 414 -8.39 20.84 -8.37
C GLY A 414 -8.76 19.38 -8.55
N TRP A 415 -10.06 19.13 -8.76
CA TRP A 415 -10.57 17.81 -9.06
C TRP A 415 -9.97 17.22 -10.35
N LEU A 416 -9.94 18.01 -11.44
CA LEU A 416 -9.37 17.55 -12.71
C LEU A 416 -7.87 17.28 -12.59
N GLY A 417 -7.12 18.18 -11.96
CA GLY A 417 -5.67 18.09 -11.83
C GLY A 417 -5.22 16.87 -11.03
N ILE A 418 -5.91 16.54 -9.93
CA ILE A 418 -5.46 15.44 -9.06
C ILE A 418 -5.79 14.05 -9.62
N PHE A 419 -6.89 13.91 -10.38
CA PHE A 419 -7.33 12.61 -10.91
C PHE A 419 -6.83 12.33 -12.33
N SER A 420 -6.70 13.35 -13.18
CA SER A 420 -6.41 13.15 -14.61
C SER A 420 -5.09 12.40 -14.88
N PRO A 421 -3.94 12.69 -14.25
CA PRO A 421 -2.68 12.06 -14.62
C PRO A 421 -2.73 10.55 -14.38
N GLY A 422 -3.24 10.15 -13.22
CA GLY A 422 -3.36 8.73 -12.85
C GLY A 422 -4.37 7.98 -13.69
N LEU A 423 -5.52 8.58 -14.03
CA LEU A 423 -6.52 7.93 -14.88
C LEU A 423 -6.05 7.77 -16.33
N ILE A 424 -5.43 8.81 -16.92
CA ILE A 424 -4.86 8.74 -18.27
C ILE A 424 -3.78 7.67 -18.33
N LEU A 425 -2.86 7.66 -17.35
CA LEU A 425 -1.79 6.66 -17.30
C LEU A 425 -2.32 5.25 -17.09
N LYS A 426 -3.27 5.06 -16.16
CA LYS A 426 -3.94 3.77 -15.94
C LYS A 426 -4.59 3.28 -17.23
N PHE A 427 -5.28 4.16 -17.95
CA PHE A 427 -5.94 3.84 -19.20
C PHE A 427 -4.96 3.43 -20.31
N ALA A 428 -3.80 4.11 -20.39
CA ALA A 428 -2.74 3.78 -21.33
C ALA A 428 -2.06 2.43 -21.01
N VAL A 429 -1.84 2.13 -19.74
CA VAL A 429 -1.07 0.94 -19.31
C VAL A 429 -1.93 -0.32 -19.25
N LEU A 430 -3.23 -0.21 -19.01
CA LEU A 430 -4.14 -1.34 -18.82
C LEU A 430 -4.05 -2.42 -19.94
N PRO A 431 -3.97 -2.08 -21.24
CA PRO A 431 -3.83 -3.08 -22.31
C PRO A 431 -2.49 -3.83 -22.32
N TYR A 432 -1.44 -3.28 -21.70
CA TYR A 432 -0.09 -3.88 -21.66
C TYR A 432 0.17 -4.70 -20.40
N TYR A 433 -0.67 -4.53 -19.38
CA TYR A 433 -0.44 -5.11 -18.06
C TYR A 433 -0.23 -6.63 -18.09
N SER A 434 -1.04 -7.36 -18.88
CA SER A 434 -0.93 -8.82 -19.00
C SER A 434 0.42 -9.29 -19.57
N ARG A 435 1.07 -8.47 -20.41
CA ARG A 435 2.37 -8.74 -21.03
C ARG A 435 3.53 -8.36 -20.11
N TRP A 436 3.47 -7.18 -19.47
CA TRP A 436 4.59 -6.65 -18.70
C TRP A 436 4.66 -7.13 -17.26
N ARG A 437 3.54 -7.58 -16.66
CA ARG A 437 3.54 -8.15 -15.30
C ARG A 437 4.42 -9.39 -15.18
N LYS A 438 4.83 -10.02 -16.28
CA LYS A 438 5.73 -11.18 -16.31
C LYS A 438 7.21 -10.79 -16.28
N HIS A 439 7.57 -9.55 -16.59
CA HIS A 439 8.96 -9.10 -16.61
C HIS A 439 9.45 -8.75 -15.20
N GLN A 440 10.58 -9.35 -14.79
CA GLN A 440 11.18 -9.14 -13.48
C GLN A 440 11.57 -7.67 -13.24
N ALA A 441 12.11 -6.99 -14.26
CA ALA A 441 12.50 -5.59 -14.16
C ALA A 441 11.34 -4.67 -13.74
N VAL A 442 10.14 -4.88 -14.32
CA VAL A 442 8.95 -4.08 -13.99
C VAL A 442 8.53 -4.33 -12.54
N ARG A 443 8.54 -5.58 -12.09
CA ARG A 443 8.23 -5.93 -10.70
C ARG A 443 9.23 -5.28 -9.73
N SER A 444 10.52 -5.31 -10.04
CA SER A 444 11.57 -4.70 -9.22
C SER A 444 11.43 -3.19 -9.11
N VAL A 445 11.16 -2.49 -10.23
CA VAL A 445 10.94 -1.04 -10.21
C VAL A 445 9.72 -0.68 -9.36
N LEU A 446 8.58 -1.36 -9.58
CA LEU A 446 7.33 -1.10 -8.86
C LEU A 446 7.47 -1.35 -7.36
N ARG A 447 8.21 -2.40 -6.98
CA ARG A 447 8.53 -2.72 -5.58
C ARG A 447 9.30 -1.59 -4.90
N GLY A 448 10.30 -1.03 -5.57
CA GLY A 448 11.07 0.11 -5.08
C GLY A 448 10.28 1.41 -4.99
N LEU A 449 9.50 1.73 -6.02
CA LEU A 449 8.62 2.91 -6.06
C LEU A 449 7.63 2.90 -4.89
N ASN A 450 6.95 1.75 -4.69
CA ASN A 450 5.95 1.57 -3.65
C ASN A 450 6.57 1.64 -2.24
N ALA A 451 7.76 1.07 -2.02
CA ALA A 451 8.46 1.15 -0.75
C ALA A 451 8.87 2.58 -0.39
N ALA A 452 9.42 3.33 -1.36
CA ALA A 452 9.80 4.73 -1.17
C ALA A 452 8.58 5.61 -0.89
N ALA A 453 7.51 5.46 -1.69
CA ALA A 453 6.27 6.18 -1.47
C ALA A 453 5.64 5.87 -0.11
N SER A 454 5.68 4.60 0.32
CA SER A 454 5.24 4.18 1.65
C SER A 454 6.02 4.87 2.78
N GLY A 455 7.34 5.02 2.63
CA GLY A 455 8.17 5.79 3.56
C GLY A 455 7.76 7.26 3.66
N LEU A 456 7.42 7.87 2.53
CA LEU A 456 6.94 9.26 2.51
C LEU A 456 5.59 9.44 3.22
N VAL A 457 4.74 8.40 3.31
CA VAL A 457 3.52 8.43 4.13
C VAL A 457 3.84 8.60 5.60
N PHE A 458 4.88 7.93 6.10
CA PHE A 458 5.30 8.08 7.49
C PHE A 458 5.81 9.48 7.77
N SER A 459 6.61 10.05 6.85
CA SER A 459 7.01 11.47 6.92
C SER A 459 5.78 12.38 6.97
N ALA A 460 4.83 12.17 6.07
CA ALA A 460 3.59 12.93 5.96
C ALA A 460 2.72 12.85 7.25
N THR A 461 2.68 11.67 7.87
CA THR A 461 1.99 11.41 9.14
C THR A 461 2.65 12.18 10.28
N TYR A 462 3.97 12.13 10.36
CA TYR A 462 4.74 12.90 11.33
C TYR A 462 4.52 14.40 11.16
N GLN A 463 4.52 14.92 9.92
CA GLN A 463 4.25 16.33 9.67
C GLN A 463 2.88 16.76 10.20
N LEU A 464 1.82 15.98 9.93
CA LEU A 464 0.49 16.30 10.47
C LEU A 464 0.41 16.17 11.98
N TYR A 465 1.16 15.24 12.58
CA TYR A 465 1.23 15.13 14.02
C TYR A 465 1.82 16.39 14.67
N ILE A 466 2.80 17.01 14.02
CA ILE A 466 3.45 18.25 14.47
C ILE A 466 2.62 19.53 14.18
N VAL A 467 1.61 19.47 13.30
CA VAL A 467 0.74 20.64 13.03
C VAL A 467 -0.72 20.43 13.42
N GLY A 468 -1.09 19.27 13.95
CA GLY A 468 -2.50 18.90 14.15
C GLY A 468 -3.21 19.63 15.29
N TYR A 469 -2.47 20.26 16.21
CA TYR A 469 -3.04 20.98 17.36
C TYR A 469 -3.48 22.38 16.93
N ILE A 470 -4.75 22.73 17.12
CA ILE A 470 -5.28 24.06 16.74
C ILE A 470 -5.58 24.86 18.01
N TYR A 471 -4.95 26.04 18.14
CA TYR A 471 -5.10 26.92 19.30
C TYR A 471 -5.19 28.40 18.90
N GLN A 472 -5.62 29.26 19.82
CA GLN A 472 -5.55 30.71 19.66
C GLN A 472 -4.27 31.24 20.30
N SER A 473 -3.61 32.20 19.64
CA SER A 473 -2.48 32.89 20.24
C SER A 473 -2.88 33.66 21.50
N ALA A 474 -1.96 33.76 22.47
CA ALA A 474 -2.20 34.36 23.78
C ALA A 474 -2.67 35.82 23.67
N ALA A 475 -3.47 36.26 24.65
CA ALA A 475 -4.21 37.53 24.66
C ALA A 475 -3.36 38.84 24.73
N GLY A 476 -2.11 38.82 24.29
CA GLY A 476 -1.21 39.98 24.19
C GLY A 476 -0.73 40.30 22.76
N GLU A 477 -0.98 39.44 21.77
CA GLU A 477 -0.68 39.76 20.37
C GLU A 477 -1.79 40.61 19.76
N ARG A 478 -1.41 41.66 19.01
CA ARG A 478 -2.33 42.63 18.38
C ARG A 478 -3.33 42.02 17.38
N ASP A 479 -3.20 40.73 17.07
CA ASP A 479 -4.11 39.94 16.24
C ASP A 479 -4.26 38.54 16.87
N GLN A 480 -5.34 38.27 17.60
CA GLN A 480 -5.69 36.90 18.00
C GLN A 480 -6.06 36.08 16.76
N LYS A 481 -5.08 35.38 16.19
CA LYS A 481 -5.26 34.47 15.05
C LYS A 481 -5.22 33.02 15.53
N THR A 482 -6.04 32.18 14.90
CA THR A 482 -5.96 30.72 15.07
C THR A 482 -4.66 30.22 14.44
N GLN A 483 -3.85 29.53 15.25
CA GLN A 483 -2.57 28.94 14.86
C GLN A 483 -2.63 27.41 14.96
N SER A 484 -1.69 26.75 14.28
CA SER A 484 -1.47 25.30 14.32
C SER A 484 -0.16 24.97 15.02
N GLY A 485 -0.10 23.86 15.75
CA GLY A 485 1.09 23.39 16.46
C GLY A 485 1.07 21.89 16.70
N SER A 486 2.00 21.43 17.54
CA SER A 486 2.20 20.00 17.76
C SER A 486 1.13 19.40 18.65
N LEU A 487 0.62 18.22 18.25
CA LEU A 487 -0.25 17.41 19.12
C LEU A 487 0.48 16.95 20.40
N THR A 488 1.80 17.06 20.47
CA THR A 488 2.57 16.83 21.72
C THR A 488 2.40 17.93 22.75
N ALA A 489 1.75 19.05 22.43
CA ALA A 489 1.49 20.12 23.39
C ALA A 489 0.67 19.62 24.59
N ASP A 490 -0.19 18.63 24.37
CA ASP A 490 -0.90 17.91 25.42
C ASP A 490 -0.85 16.39 25.12
N PRO A 491 -0.32 15.55 26.03
CA PRO A 491 -0.28 14.10 25.85
C PRO A 491 -1.64 13.45 25.51
N PHE A 492 -2.76 14.06 25.92
CA PHE A 492 -4.11 13.60 25.62
C PHE A 492 -4.33 13.39 24.12
N TRP A 493 -3.83 14.30 23.27
CA TRP A 493 -4.01 14.17 21.83
C TRP A 493 -3.25 12.96 21.25
N THR A 494 -2.12 12.60 21.85
CA THR A 494 -1.38 11.38 21.49
C THR A 494 -2.22 10.14 21.78
N VAL A 495 -2.96 10.14 22.89
CA VAL A 495 -3.91 9.06 23.24
C VAL A 495 -5.04 8.98 22.22
N VAL A 496 -5.59 10.12 21.76
CA VAL A 496 -6.62 10.14 20.71
C VAL A 496 -6.09 9.59 19.38
N VAL A 497 -4.86 9.96 18.99
CA VAL A 497 -4.18 9.43 17.79
C VAL A 497 -4.03 7.91 17.88
N ALA A 498 -3.45 7.40 18.98
CA ALA A 498 -3.23 5.98 19.20
C ALA A 498 -4.55 5.20 19.30
N GLY A 499 -5.53 5.74 20.03
CA GLY A 499 -6.85 5.17 20.19
C GLY A 499 -7.58 5.04 18.85
N SER A 500 -7.49 6.05 17.98
CA SER A 500 -8.10 6.02 16.65
C SER A 500 -7.44 4.96 15.75
N PHE A 501 -6.10 4.87 15.77
CA PHE A 501 -5.36 3.82 15.07
C PHE A 501 -5.82 2.42 15.54
N VAL A 502 -5.82 2.19 16.85
CA VAL A 502 -6.13 0.88 17.44
C VAL A 502 -7.59 0.51 17.20
N ALA A 503 -8.52 1.43 17.40
CA ALA A 503 -9.95 1.23 17.19
C ALA A 503 -10.26 0.80 15.74
N THR A 504 -9.66 1.46 14.75
CA THR A 504 -9.90 1.12 13.35
C THR A 504 -9.20 -0.18 12.95
N GLN A 505 -7.96 -0.40 13.38
CA GLN A 505 -7.18 -1.57 12.96
C GLN A 505 -7.61 -2.88 13.62
N TYR A 506 -7.80 -2.86 14.95
CA TYR A 506 -8.00 -4.09 15.73
C TYR A 506 -9.47 -4.33 16.07
N PHE A 507 -10.27 -3.27 16.23
CA PHE A 507 -11.71 -3.39 16.51
C PHE A 507 -12.58 -3.26 15.26
N SER A 508 -11.98 -3.14 14.07
CA SER A 508 -12.69 -2.95 12.79
C SER A 508 -13.69 -1.79 12.82
N SER A 509 -13.41 -0.78 13.65
CA SER A 509 -14.27 0.40 13.79
C SER A 509 -14.27 1.18 12.47
N PRO A 510 -15.45 1.57 11.92
CA PRO A 510 -15.51 2.40 10.74
C PRO A 510 -14.75 3.72 10.94
N PRO A 511 -13.94 4.20 9.96
CA PRO A 511 -13.13 5.41 10.14
C PRO A 511 -13.92 6.66 10.55
N TRP A 512 -15.15 6.82 10.05
CA TRP A 512 -16.03 7.94 10.44
C TRP A 512 -16.37 7.92 11.94
N LEU A 513 -16.46 6.74 12.56
CA LEU A 513 -16.73 6.58 13.99
C LEU A 513 -15.51 6.99 14.81
N SER A 514 -14.29 6.64 14.35
CA SER A 514 -13.05 7.08 14.98
C SER A 514 -12.87 8.59 14.90
N ILE A 515 -13.21 9.21 13.78
CA ILE A 515 -13.24 10.68 13.64
C ILE A 515 -14.27 11.30 14.60
N GLY A 516 -15.48 10.76 14.67
CA GLY A 516 -16.51 11.22 15.61
C GLY A 516 -16.09 11.08 17.07
N ALA A 517 -15.45 9.97 17.44
CA ALA A 517 -14.89 9.77 18.77
C ALA A 517 -13.78 10.78 19.09
N GLY A 518 -12.94 11.13 18.12
CA GLY A 518 -11.97 12.22 18.25
C GLY A 518 -12.63 13.57 18.54
N ALA A 519 -13.71 13.91 17.83
CA ALA A 519 -14.48 15.13 18.08
C ALA A 519 -15.04 15.18 19.51
N VAL A 520 -15.64 14.07 19.97
CA VAL A 520 -16.16 13.94 21.34
C VAL A 520 -15.04 14.04 22.38
N ALA A 521 -13.90 13.41 22.13
CA ALA A 521 -12.72 13.51 22.98
C ALA A 521 -12.23 14.96 23.09
N GLY A 522 -12.26 15.73 21.99
CA GLY A 522 -11.95 17.15 22.00
C GLY A 522 -12.92 17.99 22.82
N LEU A 523 -14.22 17.72 22.72
CA LEU A 523 -15.24 18.36 23.56
C LEU A 523 -15.09 18.00 25.05
N ALA A 524 -14.76 16.75 25.35
CA ALA A 524 -14.52 16.30 26.72
C ALA A 524 -13.27 16.98 27.32
N TRP A 525 -12.18 17.06 26.54
CA TRP A 525 -10.97 17.79 26.92
C TRP A 525 -11.26 19.26 27.22
N TYR A 526 -12.07 19.92 26.38
CA TYR A 526 -12.50 21.29 26.62
C TYR A 526 -13.28 21.45 27.93
N GLY A 527 -14.20 20.51 28.22
CA GLY A 527 -14.96 20.51 29.46
C GLY A 527 -14.08 20.39 30.70
N VAL A 528 -13.06 19.52 30.66
CA VAL A 528 -12.08 19.35 31.75
C VAL A 528 -11.18 20.57 31.91
N GLN A 529 -10.82 21.24 30.82
CA GLN A 529 -9.96 22.44 30.89
C GLN A 529 -10.71 23.68 31.44
N MET A 530 -12.05 23.68 31.36
CA MET A 530 -12.90 24.76 31.87
C MET A 530 -13.44 24.53 33.29
N SER A 531 -13.36 23.30 33.80
CA SER A 531 -13.66 22.96 35.20
C SER A 531 -12.47 23.23 36.10
#